data_AF-A0A842QBU5-F1
#
_entry.id   AF-A0A842QBU5-F1
#
_cell.length_a   1.000
_cell.length_b   1.000
_cell.length_c   1.000
_cell.angle_alpha   90.00
_cell.angle_beta   90.00
_cell.angle_gamma   90.00
#
_symmetry.space_group_name_H-M   'P 1'
#
loop_
_entity.id
_entity.type
_entity.pdbx_description
1 polymer ?
#
loop_
_entity_poly.entity_id
_entity_poly.type
_entity_poly.pdbx_seq_one_letter_code
_entity_poly.pdbx_strand_id
1 'polypeptide(L)'
;MEKFQVAVATRNPKTLYLSVQLLEELGLSFVICPPNDIRCASAEVVITDTDDPPCTFNPGRQVVVSGCFDSDIAAIEIMMNLFEIDAPQSLAIGVDPGLRFGLALVADGTAVYAKTLCSPAEAAKNTEYWVSELASHTEFPHPIVRVGTGSQLYAALYLRELSFSENTTVEMVDESHTTLSGASDESSAVLIASRRGRDCLQSDSHLEPKRGYIRSLKHLVRSLSQGRVNLTVSQARAVLLGRARLSPFLE
;
A
#
# COMPACT_ATOMS: atom_id res chain seq x y z
N MET A 1 31.40 10.86 -12.67
CA MET A 1 30.17 10.58 -13.43
C MET A 1 29.03 10.75 -12.44
N GLU A 2 28.02 11.53 -12.76
CA GLU A 2 26.84 11.68 -11.90
C GLU A 2 26.16 10.31 -11.75
N LYS A 3 25.86 9.91 -10.52
CA LYS A 3 25.29 8.59 -10.22
C LYS A 3 23.80 8.80 -9.97
N PHE A 4 22.97 8.04 -10.68
CA PHE A 4 21.51 8.12 -10.55
C PHE A 4 21.01 6.88 -9.80
N GLN A 5 19.88 7.00 -9.12
CA GLN A 5 19.24 5.81 -8.54
C GLN A 5 18.58 4.99 -9.65
N VAL A 6 17.87 5.66 -10.55
CA VAL A 6 17.08 4.99 -11.60
C VAL A 6 17.40 5.53 -13.00
N ALA A 7 17.46 4.65 -14.00
CA ALA A 7 17.44 5.02 -15.41
C ALA A 7 16.10 4.64 -16.03
N VAL A 8 15.48 5.55 -16.78
CA VAL A 8 14.28 5.26 -17.56
C VAL A 8 14.72 5.05 -19.01
N ALA A 9 14.78 3.78 -19.41
CA ALA A 9 15.29 3.30 -20.68
C ALA A 9 14.16 2.80 -21.57
N THR A 10 13.37 3.72 -22.14
CA THR A 10 12.22 3.36 -22.99
C THR A 10 12.06 4.29 -24.18
N ARG A 11 11.53 3.77 -25.29
CA ARG A 11 11.07 4.56 -26.45
C ARG A 11 9.57 4.83 -26.40
N ASN A 12 8.83 4.21 -25.48
CA ASN A 12 7.40 4.40 -25.32
C ASN A 12 7.12 5.71 -24.55
N PRO A 13 6.49 6.73 -25.17
CA PRO A 13 6.24 8.02 -24.52
C PRO A 13 5.34 7.93 -23.29
N LYS A 14 4.37 6.99 -23.30
CA LYS A 14 3.45 6.79 -22.16
C LYS A 14 4.21 6.24 -20.96
N THR A 15 5.01 5.20 -21.19
CA THR A 15 5.85 4.57 -20.15
C THR A 15 6.86 5.55 -19.58
N LEU A 16 7.50 6.34 -20.44
CA LEU A 16 8.39 7.42 -20.02
C LEU A 16 7.67 8.40 -19.08
N TYR A 17 6.53 8.92 -19.51
CA TYR A 17 5.76 9.90 -18.74
C TYR A 17 5.35 9.35 -17.36
N LEU A 18 4.78 8.15 -17.31
CA LEU A 18 4.33 7.53 -16.06
C LEU A 18 5.49 7.17 -15.13
N SER A 19 6.62 6.70 -15.69
CA SER A 19 7.83 6.43 -14.90
C SER A 19 8.39 7.72 -14.30
N VAL A 20 8.44 8.81 -15.06
CA VAL A 20 8.90 10.11 -14.54
C VAL A 20 8.01 10.61 -13.41
N GLN A 21 6.69 10.57 -13.58
CA GLN A 21 5.77 10.97 -12.49
C GLN A 21 5.99 10.14 -11.23
N LEU A 22 6.11 8.82 -11.38
CA LEU A 22 6.34 7.92 -10.26
C LEU A 22 7.66 8.23 -9.54
N LEU A 23 8.74 8.42 -10.28
CA LEU A 23 10.06 8.69 -9.71
C LEU A 23 10.12 10.05 -9.02
N GLU A 24 9.42 11.06 -9.55
CA GLU A 24 9.25 12.36 -8.90
C GLU A 24 8.44 12.24 -7.60
N GLU A 25 7.36 11.47 -7.59
CA GLU A 25 6.56 11.18 -6.39
C GLU A 25 7.36 10.44 -5.31
N LEU A 26 8.23 9.52 -5.72
CA LEU A 26 9.16 8.79 -4.83
C LEU A 26 10.38 9.63 -4.41
N GLY A 27 10.60 10.80 -5.00
CA GLY A 27 11.76 11.66 -4.72
C GLY A 27 13.10 11.05 -5.15
N LEU A 28 13.09 10.15 -6.12
CA LEU A 28 14.29 9.45 -6.60
C LEU A 28 15.01 10.27 -7.67
N SER A 29 16.34 10.23 -7.64
CA SER A 29 17.17 10.79 -8.72
C SER A 29 17.19 9.85 -9.93
N PHE A 30 16.95 10.39 -11.13
CA PHE A 30 16.89 9.57 -12.34
C PHE A 30 17.47 10.22 -13.58
N VAL A 31 17.80 9.36 -14.56
CA VAL A 31 18.24 9.75 -15.89
C VAL A 31 17.35 9.14 -16.97
N ILE A 32 17.00 9.92 -17.99
CA ILE A 32 16.28 9.43 -19.16
C ILE A 32 17.29 9.09 -20.25
N CYS A 33 17.24 7.86 -20.74
CA CYS A 33 18.16 7.35 -21.76
C CYS A 33 17.41 6.50 -22.80
N PRO A 34 17.85 6.45 -24.07
CA PRO A 34 17.44 5.39 -24.99
C PRO A 34 17.85 4.01 -24.45
N PRO A 35 17.12 2.93 -24.79
CA PRO A 35 17.55 1.57 -24.47
C PRO A 35 18.98 1.29 -24.96
N ASN A 36 19.81 0.69 -24.10
CA ASN A 36 21.23 0.39 -24.33
C ASN A 36 22.17 1.60 -24.54
N ASP A 37 21.76 2.80 -24.10
CA ASP A 37 22.67 3.95 -23.98
C ASP A 37 23.58 3.82 -22.75
N ILE A 38 24.85 4.21 -22.86
CA ILE A 38 25.84 4.14 -21.78
C ILE A 38 25.41 4.89 -20.51
N ARG A 39 24.53 5.88 -20.62
CA ARG A 39 23.96 6.60 -19.47
C ARG A 39 23.16 5.67 -18.57
N CYS A 40 22.55 4.63 -19.10
CA CYS A 40 21.79 3.68 -18.28
C CYS A 40 22.73 2.88 -17.35
N ALA A 41 24.03 2.74 -17.68
CA ALA A 41 25.05 2.12 -16.82
C ALA A 41 25.40 2.95 -15.57
N SER A 42 24.99 4.23 -15.53
CA SER A 42 25.24 5.12 -14.39
C SER A 42 24.16 5.02 -13.29
N ALA A 43 23.09 4.28 -13.55
CA ALA A 43 22.00 4.04 -12.61
C ALA A 43 22.13 2.70 -11.89
N GLU A 44 21.47 2.55 -10.74
CA GLU A 44 21.43 1.31 -9.98
C GLU A 44 20.30 0.40 -10.47
N VAL A 45 19.14 0.98 -10.79
CA VAL A 45 17.97 0.29 -11.34
C VAL A 45 17.63 0.84 -12.73
N VAL A 46 17.17 -0.02 -13.63
CA VAL A 46 16.73 0.39 -14.97
C VAL A 46 15.26 0.04 -15.18
N ILE A 47 14.42 1.03 -15.49
CA ILE A 47 13.06 0.82 -15.94
C ILE A 47 13.06 0.70 -17.47
N THR A 48 12.45 -0.35 -18.01
CA THR A 48 12.29 -0.55 -19.46
C THR A 48 10.88 -1.02 -19.78
N ASP A 49 10.41 -0.74 -20.99
CA ASP A 49 9.12 -1.26 -21.47
C ASP A 49 9.30 -2.68 -22.04
N THR A 50 8.28 -3.52 -21.89
CA THR A 50 8.18 -4.84 -22.54
C THR A 50 8.33 -4.80 -24.07
N ASP A 51 7.92 -3.71 -24.71
CA ASP A 51 7.99 -3.53 -26.18
C ASP A 51 9.37 -2.98 -26.64
N ASP A 52 10.22 -2.55 -25.71
CA ASP A 52 11.56 -2.05 -26.01
C ASP A 52 12.59 -3.20 -26.13
N PRO A 53 13.68 -3.00 -26.89
CA PRO A 53 14.78 -3.96 -26.90
C PRO A 53 15.32 -4.17 -25.48
N PRO A 54 15.61 -5.42 -25.07
CA PRO A 54 16.15 -5.70 -23.74
C PRO A 54 17.35 -4.81 -23.43
N CYS A 55 17.31 -4.14 -22.28
CA CYS A 55 18.46 -3.40 -21.81
C CYS A 55 19.51 -4.41 -21.32
N THR A 56 20.77 -4.20 -21.67
CA THR A 56 21.87 -5.09 -21.25
C THR A 56 22.59 -4.60 -19.98
N PHE A 57 22.26 -3.39 -19.52
CA PHE A 57 22.82 -2.83 -18.29
C PHE A 57 22.04 -3.32 -17.07
N ASN A 58 22.78 -3.66 -16.01
CA ASN A 58 22.26 -4.18 -14.74
C ASN A 58 21.16 -5.23 -14.93
N PRO A 59 21.43 -6.37 -15.61
CA PRO A 59 20.40 -7.34 -15.97
C PRO A 59 19.66 -7.95 -14.77
N GLY A 60 20.26 -7.93 -13.58
CA GLY A 60 19.61 -8.34 -12.33
C GLY A 60 18.87 -7.23 -11.58
N ARG A 61 18.85 -6.00 -12.10
CA ARG A 61 18.18 -4.83 -11.49
C ARG A 61 17.37 -4.05 -12.51
N GLN A 62 16.54 -4.77 -13.25
CA GLN A 62 15.62 -4.19 -14.23
C GLN A 62 14.18 -4.32 -13.76
N VAL A 63 13.43 -3.24 -13.92
CA VAL A 63 11.99 -3.18 -13.70
C VAL A 63 11.35 -3.10 -15.07
N VAL A 64 10.72 -4.21 -15.48
CA VAL A 64 10.11 -4.33 -16.80
C VAL A 64 8.63 -3.99 -16.69
N VAL A 65 8.24 -2.85 -17.23
CA VAL A 65 6.86 -2.36 -17.21
C VAL A 65 6.20 -2.56 -18.57
N SER A 66 4.88 -2.57 -18.61
CA SER A 66 4.11 -2.74 -19.85
C SER A 66 3.16 -1.58 -20.10
N GLY A 67 2.46 -1.60 -21.24
CA GLY A 67 1.45 -0.59 -21.60
C GLY A 67 0.31 -0.41 -20.57
N CYS A 68 0.10 -1.40 -19.70
CA CYS A 68 -0.71 -1.34 -18.48
C CYS A 68 0.17 -1.05 -17.26
N PHE A 69 0.79 0.13 -17.25
CA PHE A 69 1.69 0.56 -16.17
C PHE A 69 0.97 0.60 -14.82
N ASP A 70 1.37 -0.28 -13.91
CA ASP A 70 0.95 -0.26 -12.52
C ASP A 70 1.98 0.49 -11.69
N SER A 71 1.60 1.66 -11.18
CA SER A 71 2.50 2.52 -10.40
C SER A 71 2.89 1.90 -9.05
N ASP A 72 1.98 1.16 -8.40
CA ASP A 72 2.25 0.57 -7.10
C ASP A 72 3.27 -0.56 -7.24
N ILE A 73 3.04 -1.47 -8.19
CA ILE A 73 3.95 -2.60 -8.43
C ILE A 73 5.29 -2.12 -8.94
N ALA A 74 5.31 -1.17 -9.89
CA ALA A 74 6.56 -0.56 -10.35
C ALA A 74 7.33 0.10 -9.18
N ALA A 75 6.65 0.84 -8.28
CA ALA A 75 7.30 1.43 -7.12
C ALA A 75 7.90 0.35 -6.19
N ILE A 76 7.13 -0.70 -5.91
CA ILE A 76 7.57 -1.81 -5.07
C ILE A 76 8.82 -2.46 -5.68
N GLU A 77 8.80 -2.81 -6.96
CA GLU A 77 9.94 -3.43 -7.65
C GLU A 77 11.17 -2.50 -7.70
N ILE A 78 10.99 -1.21 -8.01
CA ILE A 78 12.08 -0.23 -8.01
C ILE A 78 12.73 -0.18 -6.63
N MET A 79 11.93 -0.06 -5.58
CA MET A 79 12.41 0.09 -4.20
C MET A 79 13.05 -1.20 -3.68
N MET A 80 12.50 -2.38 -4.00
CA MET A 80 13.12 -3.67 -3.68
C MET A 80 14.50 -3.79 -4.35
N ASN A 81 14.62 -3.42 -5.63
CA ASN A 81 15.90 -3.45 -6.34
C ASN A 81 16.92 -2.44 -5.77
N LEU A 82 16.49 -1.24 -5.40
CA LEU A 82 17.35 -0.22 -4.77
C LEU A 82 17.84 -0.66 -3.39
N PHE A 83 17.02 -1.38 -2.63
CA PHE A 83 17.38 -1.94 -1.33
C PHE A 83 18.06 -3.31 -1.43
N GLU A 84 18.26 -3.84 -2.64
CA GLU A 84 18.89 -5.14 -2.89
C GLU A 84 18.12 -6.31 -2.23
N ILE A 85 16.78 -6.24 -2.26
CA ILE A 85 15.86 -7.24 -1.73
C ILE A 85 15.31 -8.07 -2.88
N ASP A 86 16.00 -9.15 -3.24
CA ASP A 86 15.57 -10.02 -4.34
C ASP A 86 14.61 -11.13 -3.89
N ALA A 87 14.88 -11.76 -2.74
CA ALA A 87 14.09 -12.87 -2.18
C ALA A 87 13.83 -12.64 -0.69
N PRO A 88 12.88 -11.76 -0.35
CA PRO A 88 12.64 -11.36 1.03
C PRO A 88 12.27 -12.56 1.89
N GLN A 89 12.80 -12.65 3.10
CA GLN A 89 12.43 -13.70 4.05
C GLN A 89 11.13 -13.39 4.80
N SER A 90 10.72 -12.13 4.79
CA SER A 90 9.51 -11.65 5.44
C SER A 90 8.84 -10.52 4.66
N LEU A 91 7.52 -10.59 4.55
CA LEU A 91 6.68 -9.56 3.94
C LEU A 91 5.52 -9.23 4.88
N ALA A 92 5.34 -7.94 5.16
CA ALA A 92 4.26 -7.45 5.97
C ALA A 92 3.61 -6.22 5.34
N ILE A 93 2.28 -6.20 5.29
CA ILE A 93 1.49 -5.03 4.89
C ILE A 93 0.90 -4.43 6.15
N GLY A 94 1.37 -3.26 6.56
CA GLY A 94 0.81 -2.52 7.68
C GLY A 94 -0.32 -1.62 7.23
N VAL A 95 -1.41 -1.63 7.99
CA VAL A 95 -2.60 -0.81 7.76
C VAL A 95 -2.86 0.02 9.01
N ASP A 96 -2.82 1.34 8.89
CA ASP A 96 -3.20 2.31 9.91
C ASP A 96 -4.63 2.81 9.64
N PRO A 97 -5.66 2.31 10.35
CA PRO A 97 -7.05 2.65 10.09
C PRO A 97 -7.45 3.98 10.72
N GLY A 98 -7.91 4.92 9.87
CA GLY A 98 -8.31 6.26 10.31
C GLY A 98 -9.39 6.88 9.43
N LEU A 99 -9.51 8.22 9.50
CA LEU A 99 -10.26 8.99 8.49
C LEU A 99 -9.63 8.89 7.10
N ARG A 100 -8.32 8.63 7.06
CA ARG A 100 -7.58 8.09 5.93
C ARG A 100 -6.88 6.82 6.41
N PHE A 101 -6.58 5.93 5.49
CA PHE A 101 -5.96 4.64 5.74
C PHE A 101 -4.53 4.69 5.24
N GLY A 102 -3.56 4.64 6.15
CA GLY A 102 -2.15 4.48 5.79
C GLY A 102 -1.88 3.01 5.46
N LEU A 103 -1.26 2.74 4.32
CA LEU A 103 -0.78 1.42 3.93
C LEU A 103 0.73 1.48 3.76
N ALA A 104 1.43 0.45 4.22
CA ALA A 104 2.87 0.30 4.00
C ALA A 104 3.21 -1.17 3.74
N LEU A 105 4.06 -1.41 2.75
CA LEU A 105 4.71 -2.69 2.51
C LEU A 105 6.11 -2.65 3.13
N VAL A 106 6.39 -3.61 4.00
CA VAL A 106 7.70 -3.83 4.62
C VAL A 106 8.23 -5.19 4.20
N ALA A 107 9.45 -5.20 3.67
CA ALA A 107 10.19 -6.41 3.31
C ALA A 107 11.47 -6.46 4.13
N ASP A 108 11.69 -7.55 4.86
CA ASP A 108 12.87 -7.75 5.73
C ASP A 108 13.19 -6.57 6.66
N GLY A 109 12.13 -5.96 7.21
CA GLY A 109 12.21 -4.80 8.11
C GLY A 109 12.43 -3.46 7.41
N THR A 110 12.56 -3.44 6.07
CA THR A 110 12.70 -2.22 5.28
C THR A 110 11.37 -1.80 4.68
N ALA A 111 10.97 -0.55 4.88
CA ALA A 111 9.78 0.02 4.25
C ALA A 111 10.03 0.22 2.75
N VAL A 112 9.39 -0.60 1.92
CA VAL A 112 9.56 -0.61 0.47
C VAL A 112 8.66 0.44 -0.18
N TYR A 113 7.39 0.47 0.24
CA TYR A 113 6.40 1.38 -0.35
C TYR A 113 5.34 1.74 0.67
N ALA A 114 4.82 2.96 0.60
CA ALA A 114 3.73 3.40 1.46
C ALA A 114 2.81 4.38 0.71
N LYS A 115 1.53 4.32 1.01
CA LYS A 115 0.52 5.22 0.45
C LYS A 115 -0.61 5.48 1.43
N THR A 116 -1.40 6.51 1.17
CA THR A 116 -2.59 6.83 1.96
C THR A 116 -3.83 6.76 1.08
N LEU A 117 -4.86 6.08 1.57
CA LEU A 117 -6.14 5.89 0.89
C LEU A 117 -7.27 6.55 1.69
N CYS A 118 -8.34 6.97 1.02
CA CYS A 118 -9.38 7.77 1.65
C CYS A 118 -10.46 6.88 2.29
N SER A 119 -10.75 5.71 1.70
CA SER A 119 -11.85 4.87 2.15
C SER A 119 -11.40 3.48 2.65
N PRO A 120 -12.20 2.83 3.53
CA PRO A 120 -11.92 1.46 3.97
C PRO A 120 -11.91 0.45 2.81
N ALA A 121 -12.80 0.63 1.83
CA ALA A 121 -12.93 -0.26 0.68
C ALA A 121 -11.74 -0.16 -0.28
N GLU A 122 -11.27 1.06 -0.57
CA GLU A 122 -10.05 1.25 -1.37
C GLU A 122 -8.83 0.65 -0.67
N ALA A 123 -8.72 0.84 0.65
CA ALA A 123 -7.65 0.26 1.46
C ALA A 123 -7.66 -1.27 1.42
N ALA A 124 -8.83 -1.90 1.61
CA ALA A 124 -8.98 -3.35 1.52
C ALA A 124 -8.60 -3.86 0.13
N LYS A 125 -9.13 -3.24 -0.94
CA LYS A 125 -8.82 -3.61 -2.31
C LYS A 125 -7.33 -3.48 -2.67
N ASN A 126 -6.67 -2.41 -2.24
CA ASN A 126 -5.22 -2.26 -2.47
C ASN A 126 -4.42 -3.29 -1.68
N THR A 127 -4.86 -3.61 -0.45
CA THR A 127 -4.20 -4.65 0.36
C THR A 127 -4.33 -6.02 -0.30
N GLU A 128 -5.54 -6.41 -0.74
CA GLU A 128 -5.76 -7.65 -1.47
C GLU A 128 -4.95 -7.72 -2.76
N TYR A 129 -4.86 -6.61 -3.48
CA TYR A 129 -4.06 -6.51 -4.68
C TYR A 129 -2.59 -6.78 -4.39
N TRP A 130 -1.99 -6.09 -3.41
CA TRP A 130 -0.60 -6.33 -3.02
C TRP A 130 -0.39 -7.77 -2.53
N VAL A 131 -1.31 -8.33 -1.74
CA VAL A 131 -1.22 -9.73 -1.32
C VAL A 131 -1.19 -10.67 -2.52
N SER A 132 -2.08 -10.47 -3.50
CA SER A 132 -2.16 -11.31 -4.70
C SER A 132 -0.90 -11.20 -5.56
N GLU A 133 -0.43 -9.99 -5.84
CA GLU A 133 0.77 -9.76 -6.67
C GLU A 133 2.02 -10.32 -6.00
N LEU A 134 2.23 -10.07 -4.71
CA LEU A 134 3.38 -10.59 -3.97
C LEU A 134 3.32 -12.11 -3.83
N ALA A 135 2.14 -12.70 -3.58
CA ALA A 135 1.99 -14.15 -3.48
C ALA A 135 2.14 -14.88 -4.82
N SER A 136 2.03 -14.17 -5.96
CA SER A 136 2.29 -14.74 -7.28
C SER A 136 3.77 -15.04 -7.54
N HIS A 137 4.67 -14.42 -6.76
CA HIS A 137 6.10 -14.64 -6.82
C HIS A 137 6.47 -15.87 -6.00
N THR A 138 6.94 -16.93 -6.69
CA THR A 138 7.21 -18.24 -6.06
C THR A 138 8.31 -18.22 -5.01
N GLU A 139 9.20 -17.23 -5.06
CA GLU A 139 10.32 -17.08 -4.13
C GLU A 139 9.93 -16.26 -2.90
N PHE A 140 8.77 -15.61 -2.92
CA PHE A 140 8.35 -14.70 -1.86
C PHE A 140 7.50 -15.46 -0.81
N PRO A 141 7.64 -15.11 0.48
CA PRO A 141 6.76 -15.60 1.50
C PRO A 141 5.36 -14.99 1.33
N HIS A 142 4.35 -15.66 1.87
CA HIS A 142 3.01 -15.08 1.92
C HIS A 142 3.02 -13.82 2.80
N PRO A 143 2.52 -12.67 2.32
CA PRO A 143 2.49 -11.45 3.11
C PRO A 143 1.54 -11.57 4.31
N ILE A 144 1.96 -11.04 5.46
CA ILE A 144 1.10 -10.89 6.64
C ILE A 144 0.50 -9.49 6.65
N VAL A 145 -0.82 -9.39 6.71
CA VAL A 145 -1.53 -8.11 6.84
C VAL A 145 -1.65 -7.77 8.32
N ARG A 146 -1.07 -6.64 8.74
CA ARG A 146 -1.10 -6.14 10.11
C ARG A 146 -1.97 -4.91 10.21
N VAL A 147 -3.00 -4.96 11.04
CA VAL A 147 -4.00 -3.90 11.16
C VAL A 147 -3.90 -3.25 12.53
N GLY A 148 -3.70 -1.94 12.53
CA GLY A 148 -3.68 -1.12 13.74
C GLY A 148 -5.01 -1.14 14.49
N THR A 149 -4.94 -1.12 15.82
CA THR A 149 -6.11 -1.08 16.72
C THR A 149 -6.38 0.29 17.31
N GLY A 150 -5.62 1.33 16.93
CA GLY A 150 -5.74 2.70 17.41
C GLY A 150 -7.13 3.31 17.22
N SER A 151 -7.87 2.85 16.20
CA SER A 151 -9.30 3.11 16.07
C SER A 151 -10.08 1.85 15.70
N GLN A 152 -10.75 1.27 16.70
CA GLN A 152 -11.65 0.12 16.53
C GLN A 152 -12.73 0.34 15.45
N LEU A 153 -13.28 1.55 15.31
CA LEU A 153 -14.28 1.85 14.28
C LEU A 153 -13.72 1.63 12.87
N TYR A 154 -12.64 2.35 12.53
CA TYR A 154 -12.04 2.31 11.20
C TYR A 154 -11.42 0.94 10.89
N ALA A 155 -10.80 0.29 11.88
CA ALA A 155 -10.30 -1.08 11.73
C ALA A 155 -11.44 -2.04 11.36
N ALA A 156 -12.55 -2.01 12.09
CA ALA A 156 -13.70 -2.87 11.80
C ALA A 156 -14.35 -2.56 10.44
N LEU A 157 -14.39 -1.30 10.01
CA LEU A 157 -14.90 -0.94 8.67
C LEU A 157 -13.98 -1.51 7.58
N TYR A 158 -12.67 -1.42 7.75
CA TYR A 158 -11.69 -2.01 6.83
C TYR A 158 -11.81 -3.54 6.77
N LEU A 159 -11.82 -4.21 7.93
CA LEU A 159 -11.93 -5.67 8.01
C LEU A 159 -13.21 -6.23 7.38
N ARG A 160 -14.29 -5.45 7.30
CA ARG A 160 -15.53 -5.86 6.63
C ARG A 160 -15.47 -5.77 5.11
N GLU A 161 -14.60 -4.92 4.59
CA GLU A 161 -14.35 -4.80 3.15
C GLU A 161 -13.25 -5.78 2.69
N LEU A 162 -12.39 -6.22 3.62
CA LEU A 162 -11.33 -7.19 3.35
C LEU A 162 -11.89 -8.61 3.17
N SER A 163 -11.51 -9.24 2.07
CA SER A 163 -11.80 -10.62 1.74
C SER A 163 -10.76 -11.52 2.39
N PHE A 164 -11.19 -12.33 3.35
CA PHE A 164 -10.37 -13.39 3.93
C PHE A 164 -10.26 -14.55 2.92
N SER A 165 -9.33 -14.43 1.98
CA SER A 165 -8.90 -15.56 1.15
C SER A 165 -8.07 -16.53 2.01
N GLU A 166 -7.96 -17.80 1.62
CA GLU A 166 -7.14 -18.79 2.34
C GLU A 166 -5.67 -18.36 2.48
N ASN A 167 -5.21 -17.44 1.63
CA ASN A 167 -3.83 -16.95 1.59
C ASN A 167 -3.64 -15.65 2.41
N THR A 168 -4.71 -15.07 2.97
CA THR A 168 -4.63 -13.80 3.70
C THR A 168 -4.51 -14.05 5.20
N THR A 169 -3.29 -13.95 5.75
CA THR A 169 -3.06 -13.95 7.20
C THR A 169 -3.21 -12.52 7.73
N VAL A 170 -4.11 -12.32 8.71
CA VAL A 170 -4.38 -11.00 9.30
C VAL A 170 -4.08 -11.01 10.80
N GLU A 171 -3.22 -10.08 11.22
CA GLU A 171 -2.87 -9.81 12.62
C GLU A 171 -3.39 -8.44 13.06
N MET A 172 -3.92 -8.35 14.28
CA MET A 172 -4.30 -7.10 14.94
C MET A 172 -3.15 -6.61 15.84
N VAL A 173 -2.69 -5.38 15.63
CA VAL A 173 -1.54 -4.79 16.34
C VAL A 173 -2.01 -3.76 17.37
N ASP A 174 -1.57 -3.94 18.61
CA ASP A 174 -1.85 -2.98 19.70
C ASP A 174 -0.94 -1.75 19.60
N GLU A 175 -1.55 -0.58 19.51
CA GLU A 175 -0.87 0.71 19.41
C GLU A 175 -0.80 1.45 20.76
N SER A 176 -1.51 1.00 21.79
CA SER A 176 -1.75 1.75 23.03
C SER A 176 -0.53 1.84 23.97
N HIS A 177 0.51 1.04 23.76
CA HIS A 177 1.75 1.08 24.54
C HIS A 177 2.88 1.88 23.87
N THR A 178 2.56 2.78 22.95
CA THR A 178 3.53 3.56 22.17
C THR A 178 4.07 4.79 22.94
N THR A 179 4.88 4.53 23.95
CA THR A 179 5.91 5.48 24.41
C THR A 179 7.30 4.93 24.08
N LEU A 180 7.49 4.45 22.85
CA LEU A 180 8.85 4.28 22.33
C LEU A 180 9.37 5.67 21.97
N SER A 181 10.02 6.27 22.96
CA SER A 181 10.88 7.42 22.83
C SER A 181 11.92 7.14 21.74
N GLY A 182 11.79 7.77 20.57
CA GLY A 182 12.86 7.78 19.55
C GLY A 182 12.49 7.48 18.08
N ALA A 183 11.24 7.20 17.72
CA ALA A 183 10.87 7.01 16.30
C ALA A 183 10.62 8.37 15.61
N SER A 184 11.69 8.90 15.02
CA SER A 184 11.70 10.09 14.17
C SER A 184 11.08 9.75 12.80
N ASP A 185 10.08 10.52 12.36
CA ASP A 185 9.49 10.59 11.00
C ASP A 185 8.89 9.34 10.32
N GLU A 186 8.95 8.13 10.89
CA GLU A 186 8.33 6.95 10.28
C GLU A 186 6.79 6.93 10.38
N SER A 187 6.11 6.58 9.29
CA SER A 187 4.64 6.51 9.26
C SER A 187 4.08 5.39 10.17
N SER A 188 2.90 5.61 10.76
CA SER A 188 2.22 4.62 11.61
C SER A 188 2.04 3.26 10.93
N ALA A 189 1.75 3.26 9.62
CA ALA A 189 1.56 2.03 8.85
C ALA A 189 2.85 1.19 8.81
N VAL A 190 4.02 1.81 8.68
CA VAL A 190 5.33 1.12 8.75
C VAL A 190 5.56 0.54 10.15
N LEU A 191 5.24 1.30 11.19
CA LEU A 191 5.35 0.82 12.58
C LEU A 191 4.43 -0.36 12.86
N ILE A 192 3.20 -0.34 12.32
CA ILE A 192 2.24 -1.44 12.42
C ILE A 192 2.76 -2.66 11.66
N ALA A 193 3.24 -2.48 10.42
CA ALA A 193 3.84 -3.55 9.62
C ALA A 193 5.01 -4.23 10.32
N SER A 194 5.77 -3.50 11.13
CA SER A 194 6.99 -4.00 11.78
C SER A 194 6.75 -4.72 13.11
N ARG A 195 5.50 -4.77 13.60
CA ARG A 195 5.16 -5.35 14.91
C ARG A 195 4.35 -6.61 14.77
N ARG A 196 4.66 -7.61 15.59
CA ARG A 196 3.81 -8.80 15.71
C ARG A 196 2.47 -8.41 16.33
N GLY A 197 1.37 -8.84 15.71
CA GLY A 197 0.04 -8.74 16.28
C GLY A 197 -0.47 -10.05 16.86
N ARG A 198 -1.72 -10.04 17.32
CA ARG A 198 -2.50 -11.25 17.62
C ARG A 198 -3.34 -11.62 16.40
N ASP A 199 -3.80 -12.85 16.32
CA ASP A 199 -4.73 -13.26 15.25
C ASP A 199 -5.99 -12.38 15.22
N CYS A 200 -6.43 -12.06 14.01
CA CYS A 200 -7.71 -11.38 13.77
C CYS A 200 -8.87 -12.32 14.11
N LEU A 201 -9.77 -11.87 14.98
CA LEU A 201 -10.96 -12.59 15.39
C LEU A 201 -12.19 -12.02 14.69
N GLN A 202 -13.24 -12.83 14.51
CA GLN A 202 -14.51 -12.36 13.93
C GLN A 202 -15.07 -11.14 14.68
N SER A 203 -14.91 -11.11 16.00
CA SER A 203 -15.33 -10.02 16.88
C SER A 203 -14.62 -8.69 16.61
N ASP A 204 -13.46 -8.68 15.96
CA ASP A 204 -12.74 -7.43 15.63
C ASP A 204 -13.49 -6.60 14.59
N SER A 205 -14.31 -7.26 13.76
CA SER A 205 -15.20 -6.60 12.82
C SER A 205 -16.53 -6.16 13.46
N HIS A 206 -16.82 -6.52 14.71
CA HIS A 206 -18.07 -6.21 15.38
C HIS A 206 -17.99 -4.88 16.11
N LEU A 207 -19.01 -4.04 15.94
CA LEU A 207 -19.08 -2.72 16.56
C LEU A 207 -20.38 -2.54 17.33
N GLU A 208 -20.27 -1.96 18.51
CA GLU A 208 -21.42 -1.39 19.21
C GLU A 208 -21.69 0.04 18.71
N PRO A 209 -22.94 0.41 18.42
CA PRO A 209 -23.28 1.73 17.89
C PRO A 209 -23.25 2.81 18.98
N LYS A 210 -22.05 3.12 19.47
CA LYS A 210 -21.76 4.20 20.42
C LYS A 210 -22.01 5.56 19.76
N ARG A 211 -22.41 6.56 20.56
CA ARG A 211 -22.64 7.94 20.07
C ARG A 211 -21.41 8.50 19.33
N GLY A 212 -20.21 8.21 19.83
CA GLY A 212 -18.95 8.58 19.19
C GLY A 212 -18.80 7.97 17.80
N TYR A 213 -19.01 6.66 17.67
CA TYR A 213 -18.89 5.96 16.38
C TYR A 213 -19.92 6.43 15.36
N ILE A 214 -21.15 6.72 15.79
CA ILE A 214 -22.17 7.31 14.90
C ILE A 214 -21.68 8.66 14.35
N ARG A 215 -21.11 9.51 15.20
CA ARG A 215 -20.57 10.81 14.78
C ARG A 215 -19.40 10.64 13.81
N SER A 216 -18.44 9.79 14.14
CA SER A 216 -17.25 9.54 13.32
C SER A 216 -17.60 8.91 11.97
N LEU A 217 -18.54 7.97 11.92
CA LEU A 217 -19.02 7.36 10.69
C LEU A 217 -19.73 8.39 9.79
N LYS A 218 -20.60 9.23 10.38
CA LYS A 218 -21.24 10.33 9.65
C LYS A 218 -20.21 11.29 9.07
N HIS A 219 -19.17 11.61 9.83
CA HIS A 219 -18.07 12.45 9.37
C HIS A 219 -17.31 11.80 8.21
N LEU A 220 -16.96 10.51 8.32
CA LEU A 220 -16.31 9.74 7.27
C LEU A 220 -17.12 9.78 5.96
N VAL A 221 -18.42 9.45 6.01
CA VAL A 221 -19.27 9.46 4.81
C VAL A 221 -19.41 10.85 4.22
N ARG A 222 -19.54 11.89 5.05
CA ARG A 222 -19.57 13.28 4.57
C ARG A 222 -18.25 13.65 3.88
N SER A 223 -17.11 13.21 4.43
CA SER A 223 -15.78 13.45 3.85
C SER A 223 -15.64 12.76 2.49
N LEU A 224 -15.98 11.47 2.42
CA LEU A 224 -15.88 10.66 1.20
C LEU A 224 -16.81 11.15 0.09
N SER A 225 -18.05 11.53 0.43
CA SER A 225 -19.03 12.05 -0.51
C SER A 225 -18.87 13.54 -0.84
N GLN A 226 -17.78 14.19 -0.39
CA GLN A 226 -17.55 15.63 -0.53
C GLN A 226 -18.75 16.48 -0.07
N GLY A 227 -19.44 16.04 0.97
CA GLY A 227 -20.59 16.72 1.56
C GLY A 227 -21.95 16.37 0.94
N ARG A 228 -22.02 15.55 -0.11
CA ARG A 228 -23.27 15.20 -0.80
C ARG A 228 -24.18 14.29 0.04
N VAL A 229 -23.59 13.41 0.84
CA VAL A 229 -24.34 12.44 1.65
C VAL A 229 -24.19 12.75 3.14
N ASN A 230 -25.33 12.76 3.84
CA ASN A 230 -25.40 12.89 5.29
C ASN A 230 -26.22 11.74 5.88
N LEU A 231 -25.55 10.76 6.48
CA LEU A 231 -26.26 9.65 7.11
C LEU A 231 -27.15 10.12 8.26
N THR A 232 -28.37 9.59 8.29
CA THR A 232 -29.23 9.62 9.48
C THR A 232 -28.63 8.74 10.58
N VAL A 233 -29.08 8.95 11.82
CA VAL A 233 -28.62 8.14 12.97
C VAL A 233 -29.01 6.66 12.80
N SER A 234 -30.18 6.38 12.22
CA SER A 234 -30.64 5.01 11.95
C SER A 234 -29.79 4.33 10.88
N GLN A 235 -29.45 5.02 9.79
CA GLN A 235 -28.54 4.47 8.77
C GLN A 235 -27.14 4.21 9.33
N ALA A 236 -26.56 5.16 10.07
CA ALA A 236 -25.27 4.97 10.71
C ALA A 236 -25.28 3.77 11.68
N ARG A 237 -26.37 3.59 12.45
CA ARG A 237 -26.55 2.41 13.30
C ARG A 237 -26.60 1.11 12.51
N ALA A 238 -27.32 1.08 11.38
CA ALA A 238 -27.40 -0.10 10.53
C ALA A 238 -26.01 -0.51 10.01
N VAL A 239 -25.20 0.46 9.55
CA VAL A 239 -23.82 0.21 9.11
C VAL A 239 -22.94 -0.27 10.27
N LEU A 240 -22.97 0.38 11.44
CA LEU A 240 -22.17 -0.04 12.59
C LEU A 240 -22.51 -1.47 13.04
N LEU A 241 -23.79 -1.85 13.00
CA LEU A 241 -24.25 -3.20 13.32
C LEU A 241 -24.00 -4.23 12.22
N GLY A 242 -23.39 -3.85 11.09
CA GLY A 242 -23.14 -4.75 9.95
C GLY A 242 -24.39 -5.13 9.15
N ARG A 243 -25.51 -4.42 9.36
CA ARG A 243 -26.78 -4.65 8.64
C ARG A 243 -26.85 -3.94 7.29
N ALA A 244 -25.90 -3.04 7.02
CA ALA A 244 -25.74 -2.32 5.76
C ALA A 244 -24.26 -2.10 5.48
N ARG A 245 -23.86 -2.10 4.20
CA ARG A 245 -22.50 -1.73 3.76
C ARG A 245 -22.35 -0.21 3.63
N LEU A 246 -21.11 0.26 3.61
CA LEU A 246 -20.81 1.68 3.44
C LEU A 246 -21.00 2.15 1.98
N SER A 247 -20.65 1.28 1.02
CA SER A 247 -20.60 1.60 -0.41
C SER A 247 -21.87 2.25 -1.00
N PRO A 248 -23.11 1.82 -0.68
CA PRO A 248 -24.30 2.42 -1.28
C PRO A 248 -24.57 3.87 -0.85
N PHE A 249 -23.83 4.37 0.16
CA PHE A 249 -23.95 5.74 0.65
C PHE A 249 -22.85 6.66 0.11
N LEU A 250 -22.00 6.17 -0.79
CA LEU A 250 -20.87 6.91 -1.37
C LEU A 250 -21.05 7.26 -2.85
N GLU A 251 -22.12 6.74 -3.48
CA GLU A 251 -22.61 7.13 -4.81
C GLU A 251 -23.37 8.48 -4.76
#